data_AF-A0A1C5RVL8-F1
#
_entry.id   AF-A0A1C5RVL8-F1
#
_cell.length_a   1.000
_cell.length_b   1.000
_cell.length_c   1.000
_cell.angle_alpha   90.00
_cell.angle_beta   90.00
_cell.angle_gamma   90.00
#
_symmetry.space_group_name_H-M   'P 1'
#
loop_
_entity.id
_entity.type
_entity.pdbx_description
1 polymer ?
#
loop_
_entity_poly.entity_id
_entity_poly.type
_entity_poly.pdbx_seq_one_letter_code
_entity_poly.pdbx_strand_id
1 'polypeptide(L)'
;MIDKRPNIAGNVYTEDVEGIHVHKYGAHIFHTNNRRVWEYVNQFAEFNRFTNSPVANYHGERYSLPFNMYTFNKMWGVVTPEEAAAKIEEQKKAAGITEPKNLEEQAISLVEPIFTKSL
;
A
#
# COMPACT_ATOMS: atom_id res chain seq x y z
N MET A 1 -15.79 11.28 -29.04
CA MET A 1 -14.65 10.81 -28.23
C MET A 1 -13.77 9.96 -29.14
N ILE A 2 -12.48 10.27 -29.23
CA ILE A 2 -11.52 9.53 -30.09
C ILE A 2 -10.47 8.95 -29.14
N ASP A 3 -10.36 7.62 -29.10
CA ASP A 3 -9.34 6.89 -28.34
C ASP A 3 -8.43 6.12 -29.31
N LYS A 4 -7.15 5.96 -28.96
CA LYS A 4 -6.18 5.18 -29.72
C LYS A 4 -6.28 3.69 -29.41
N ARG A 5 -6.77 3.34 -28.22
CA ARG A 5 -6.91 1.95 -27.77
C ARG A 5 -8.24 1.37 -28.24
N PRO A 6 -8.34 0.04 -28.40
CA PRO A 6 -9.58 -0.62 -28.80
C PRO A 6 -10.66 -0.62 -27.69
N ASN A 7 -10.28 -0.28 -26.45
CA ASN A 7 -11.14 -0.24 -25.29
C ASN A 7 -11.30 1.18 -24.74
N ILE A 8 -12.45 1.43 -24.11
CA ILE A 8 -12.73 2.68 -23.39
C ILE A 8 -12.06 2.69 -22.01
N ALA A 9 -12.21 3.81 -21.31
CA ALA A 9 -11.82 3.97 -19.90
C ALA A 9 -10.31 3.94 -19.60
N GLY A 10 -9.45 3.91 -20.62
CA GLY A 10 -8.00 4.06 -20.45
C GLY A 10 -7.40 2.98 -19.53
N ASN A 11 -6.67 3.39 -18.49
CA ASN A 11 -6.00 2.43 -17.59
C ASN A 11 -6.94 1.77 -16.57
N VAL A 12 -8.14 2.30 -16.34
CA VAL A 12 -9.11 1.71 -15.39
C VAL A 12 -10.00 0.63 -16.04
N TYR A 13 -9.78 0.32 -17.31
CA TYR A 13 -10.53 -0.71 -18.03
C TYR A 13 -10.37 -2.09 -17.39
N THR A 14 -11.50 -2.79 -17.26
CA THR A 14 -11.56 -4.20 -16.90
C THR A 14 -12.02 -5.03 -18.11
N GLU A 15 -11.39 -6.17 -18.31
CA GLU A 15 -11.81 -7.18 -19.29
C GLU A 15 -12.55 -8.29 -18.56
N ASP A 16 -13.69 -8.75 -19.11
CA ASP A 16 -14.33 -9.97 -18.63
C ASP A 16 -13.58 -11.18 -19.16
N VAL A 17 -13.05 -11.99 -18.25
CA VAL A 17 -12.39 -13.26 -18.56
C VAL A 17 -13.06 -14.33 -17.69
N GLU A 18 -13.88 -15.17 -18.30
CA GLU A 18 -14.62 -16.25 -17.63
C GLU A 18 -15.49 -15.75 -16.46
N GLY A 19 -16.09 -14.56 -16.59
CA GLY A 19 -16.92 -13.95 -15.54
C GLY A 19 -16.12 -13.24 -14.45
N ILE A 20 -14.80 -13.11 -14.61
CA ILE A 20 -13.93 -12.33 -13.71
C ILE A 20 -13.58 -11.01 -14.40
N HIS A 21 -13.82 -9.90 -13.71
CA HIS A 21 -13.40 -8.57 -14.18
C HIS A 21 -11.91 -8.35 -13.92
N VAL A 22 -11.07 -8.63 -14.92
CA VAL A 22 -9.61 -8.53 -14.84
C VAL A 22 -9.16 -7.09 -15.10
N HIS A 23 -8.40 -6.52 -14.16
CA HIS A 23 -7.83 -5.18 -14.30
C HIS A 23 -6.62 -5.22 -15.27
N LYS A 24 -6.83 -4.85 -16.54
CA LYS A 24 -5.85 -5.08 -17.61
C LYS A 24 -4.53 -4.32 -17.45
N TYR A 25 -4.55 -3.19 -16.74
CA TYR A 25 -3.41 -2.28 -16.61
C TYR A 25 -2.98 -2.08 -15.16
N GLY A 26 -3.13 -3.13 -14.33
CA GLY A 26 -2.79 -3.11 -12.91
C GLY A 26 -4.00 -2.91 -12.01
N ALA A 27 -3.86 -3.26 -10.73
CA ALA A 27 -4.94 -3.16 -9.77
C ALA A 27 -5.40 -1.69 -9.60
N HIS A 28 -6.72 -1.47 -9.69
CA HIS A 28 -7.35 -0.17 -9.51
C HIS A 28 -8.42 -0.28 -8.45
N ILE A 29 -8.10 0.13 -7.23
CA ILE A 29 -9.01 0.04 -6.10
C ILE A 29 -9.49 1.45 -5.78
N PHE A 30 -10.79 1.67 -5.91
CA PHE A 30 -11.37 2.98 -5.67
C PHE A 30 -11.39 3.29 -4.18
N HIS A 31 -10.85 4.46 -3.80
CA HIS A 31 -10.95 4.99 -2.45
C HIS A 31 -11.09 6.51 -2.50
N THR A 32 -11.89 7.08 -1.59
CA THR A 32 -12.02 8.53 -1.46
C THR A 32 -12.52 8.91 -0.07
N ASN A 33 -12.09 10.06 0.44
CA ASN A 33 -12.69 10.72 1.60
C ASN A 33 -13.72 11.79 1.19
N ASN A 34 -13.92 12.00 -0.12
CA ASN A 34 -14.83 13.00 -0.65
C ASN A 34 -16.21 12.37 -0.90
N ARG A 35 -17.17 12.69 -0.04
CA ARG A 35 -18.54 12.18 -0.12
C ARG A 35 -19.23 12.50 -1.44
N ARG A 36 -19.03 13.70 -2.00
CA ARG A 36 -19.66 14.09 -3.27
C ARG A 36 -19.14 13.24 -4.43
N VAL A 37 -17.85 12.92 -4.43
CA VAL A 37 -17.24 12.02 -5.43
C VAL A 37 -17.78 10.60 -5.26
N TRP A 38 -17.86 10.10 -4.01
CA TRP A 38 -18.45 8.80 -3.70
C TRP A 38 -19.90 8.69 -4.20
N GLU A 39 -20.73 9.68 -3.87
CA GLU A 39 -22.13 9.73 -4.30
C GLU A 39 -22.25 9.80 -5.83
N TYR A 40 -21.38 10.55 -6.49
CA TYR A 40 -21.37 10.65 -7.96
C TYR A 40 -21.03 9.32 -8.63
N VAL A 41 -19.95 8.63 -8.22
CA VAL A 41 -19.58 7.37 -8.87
C VAL A 41 -20.60 6.26 -8.62
N ASN A 42 -21.29 6.29 -7.48
CA ASN A 42 -22.35 5.33 -7.15
C ASN A 42 -23.63 5.52 -7.99
N GLN A 43 -23.73 6.59 -8.79
CA GLN A 43 -24.79 6.72 -9.79
C GLN A 43 -24.58 5.80 -11.00
N PHE A 44 -23.34 5.31 -11.21
CA PHE A 44 -22.95 4.55 -12.40
C PHE A 44 -22.62 3.08 -12.11
N ALA A 45 -22.28 2.75 -10.86
CA ALA A 45 -21.97 1.39 -10.44
C ALA A 45 -22.20 1.21 -8.94
N GLU A 46 -22.56 0.01 -8.53
CA GLU A 46 -22.57 -0.38 -7.12
C GLU A 46 -21.17 -0.88 -6.73
N PHE A 47 -20.61 -0.30 -5.66
CA PHE A 47 -19.33 -0.74 -5.12
C PHE A 47 -19.54 -1.80 -4.04
N ASN A 48 -18.79 -2.89 -4.13
CA ASN A 48 -18.66 -3.82 -3.03
C ASN A 48 -17.78 -3.21 -1.90
N ARG A 49 -17.72 -3.89 -0.75
CA ARG A 49 -16.88 -3.48 0.39
C ARG A 49 -15.49 -4.15 0.35
N PHE A 50 -14.85 -4.19 -0.82
CA PHE A 50 -13.47 -4.66 -0.91
C PHE A 50 -12.52 -3.73 -0.14
N THR A 51 -11.69 -4.29 0.72
CA THR A 51 -10.63 -3.55 1.44
C THR A 51 -9.27 -4.05 0.96
N ASN A 52 -8.45 -3.14 0.45
CA ASN A 52 -7.11 -3.52 0.02
C ASN A 52 -6.24 -3.89 1.23
N SER A 53 -5.76 -5.12 1.29
CA SER A 53 -4.85 -5.60 2.34
C SER A 53 -3.76 -6.46 1.72
N PRO A 54 -2.78 -5.84 1.03
CA PRO A 54 -1.71 -6.56 0.36
C PRO A 54 -0.80 -7.31 1.34
N VAL A 55 -0.08 -8.28 0.80
CA VAL A 55 0.95 -9.04 1.53
C VAL A 55 2.29 -8.86 0.82
N ALA A 56 3.30 -8.41 1.56
CA ALA A 56 4.68 -8.39 1.07
C ALA A 56 5.33 -9.76 1.32
N ASN A 57 6.07 -10.27 0.34
CA ASN A 57 6.87 -11.47 0.46
C ASN A 57 8.35 -11.10 0.32
N TYR A 58 9.12 -11.25 1.39
CA TYR A 58 10.55 -11.00 1.44
C TYR A 58 11.28 -12.28 1.82
N HIS A 59 12.03 -12.87 0.89
CA HIS A 59 12.73 -14.15 1.05
C HIS A 59 11.88 -15.29 1.66
N GLY A 60 10.58 -15.36 1.30
CA GLY A 60 9.65 -16.37 1.80
C GLY A 60 8.90 -15.97 3.07
N GLU A 61 9.32 -14.89 3.74
CA GLU A 61 8.60 -14.32 4.86
C GLU A 61 7.49 -13.37 4.40
N ARG A 62 6.30 -13.53 4.99
CA ARG A 62 5.11 -12.77 4.62
C ARG A 62 4.79 -11.71 5.67
N TYR A 63 4.54 -10.49 5.22
CA TYR A 63 4.24 -9.33 6.05
C TYR A 63 2.96 -8.64 5.57
N SER A 64 2.13 -8.18 6.51
CA SER A 64 0.93 -7.40 6.20
C SER A 64 1.31 -6.00 5.72
N LEU A 65 0.56 -5.48 4.73
CA LEU A 65 0.61 -4.08 4.31
C LEU A 65 -0.75 -3.39 4.46
N PRO A 66 -0.79 -2.05 4.67
CA PRO A 66 0.36 -1.19 4.99
C PRO A 66 0.93 -1.52 6.38
N PHE A 67 2.00 -0.84 6.79
CA PHE A 67 2.62 -1.06 8.10
C PHE A 67 1.61 -0.87 9.24
N ASN A 68 1.44 -1.91 10.03
CA ASN A 68 0.53 -1.96 11.16
C ASN A 68 1.07 -2.95 12.20
N MET A 69 0.32 -3.16 13.30
CA MET A 69 0.77 -4.05 14.38
C MET A 69 1.03 -5.49 13.95
N TYR A 70 0.35 -6.04 12.94
CA TYR A 70 0.69 -7.35 12.39
C TYR A 70 2.10 -7.36 11.79
N THR A 71 2.48 -6.28 11.09
CA THR A 71 3.83 -6.11 10.56
C THR A 71 4.84 -6.01 11.70
N PHE A 72 4.63 -5.10 12.65
CA PHE A 72 5.58 -4.86 13.73
C PHE A 72 5.74 -6.06 14.66
N ASN A 73 4.64 -6.75 14.99
CA ASN A 73 4.67 -7.98 15.75
C ASN A 73 5.47 -9.07 15.02
N LYS A 74 5.24 -9.26 13.72
CA LYS A 74 5.98 -10.25 12.93
C LYS A 74 7.47 -9.93 12.84
N MET A 75 7.84 -8.65 12.83
CA MET A 75 9.23 -8.20 12.69
C MET A 75 10.02 -8.23 14.00
N TRP A 76 9.43 -7.74 15.09
CA TRP A 76 10.12 -7.50 16.36
C TRP A 76 9.54 -8.26 17.56
N GLY A 77 8.41 -8.95 17.39
CA GLY A 77 7.70 -9.62 18.48
C GLY A 77 6.95 -8.67 19.43
N VAL A 78 6.90 -7.37 19.12
CA VAL A 78 6.18 -6.37 19.91
C VAL A 78 4.68 -6.63 19.91
N VAL A 79 4.01 -6.37 21.02
CA VAL A 79 2.58 -6.62 21.21
C VAL A 79 1.79 -5.36 21.51
N THR A 80 2.46 -4.27 21.91
CA THR A 80 1.82 -2.97 22.14
C THR A 80 2.24 -1.90 21.13
N PRO A 81 1.37 -0.91 20.83
CA PRO A 81 1.74 0.24 20.00
C PRO A 81 2.93 1.03 20.54
N GLU A 82 3.07 1.13 21.87
CA GLU A 82 4.17 1.86 22.51
C GLU A 82 5.52 1.18 22.25
N GLU A 83 5.58 -0.15 22.32
CA GLU A 83 6.77 -0.94 21.99
C GLU A 83 7.15 -0.77 20.51
N ALA A 84 6.17 -0.82 19.61
CA ALA A 84 6.38 -0.59 18.18
C ALA A 84 6.91 0.83 17.91
N ALA A 85 6.32 1.85 18.53
CA ALA A 85 6.76 3.23 18.40
C ALA A 85 8.18 3.44 18.95
N ALA A 86 8.52 2.83 20.09
CA ALA A 86 9.86 2.86 20.66
C ALA A 86 10.90 2.25 19.71
N LYS A 87 10.57 1.12 19.06
CA LYS A 87 11.45 0.48 18.06
C LYS A 87 11.66 1.34 16.83
N ILE A 88 10.61 1.96 16.31
CA ILE A 88 10.71 2.88 15.16
C ILE A 88 11.63 4.07 15.49
N GLU A 89 11.46 4.68 16.66
CA GLU A 89 12.28 5.83 17.08
C GLU A 89 13.73 5.45 17.38
N GLU A 90 13.99 4.28 17.98
CA GLU A 90 15.34 3.71 18.15
C GLU A 90 16.07 3.64 16.80
N GLN A 91 15.39 3.07 15.80
CA GLN A 91 15.94 2.86 14.47
C GLN A 91 16.14 4.17 13.68
N LYS A 92 15.21 5.12 13.77
CA LYS A 92 15.37 6.46 13.16
C LYS A 92 16.57 7.20 13.73
N LYS A 93 16.78 7.13 15.06
CA LYS A 93 17.95 7.72 15.72
C LYS A 93 19.25 7.07 15.26
N ALA A 94 19.28 5.75 15.08
CA ALA A 94 20.44 5.03 14.58
C ALA A 94 20.80 5.42 13.14
N ALA A 95 19.81 5.69 12.30
CA ALA A 95 20.05 6.15 10.93
C ALA A 95 20.65 7.56 10.85
N GLY A 96 20.32 8.44 11.80
CA GLY A 96 20.91 9.79 11.87
C GLY A 96 20.57 10.72 10.69
N ILE A 97 19.57 10.38 9.88
CA ILE A 97 19.18 11.14 8.69
C ILE A 97 18.29 12.31 9.11
N THR A 98 18.80 13.53 9.01
CA THR A 98 18.05 14.75 9.32
C THR A 98 17.43 15.42 8.10
N GLU A 99 18.08 15.31 6.95
CA GLU A 99 17.64 15.91 5.68
C GLU A 99 17.87 14.89 4.55
N PRO A 100 16.86 14.08 4.20
CA PRO A 100 17.00 13.04 3.19
C PRO A 100 17.18 13.65 1.78
N LYS A 101 18.19 13.17 1.05
CA LYS A 101 18.57 13.66 -0.28
C LYS A 101 18.11 12.77 -1.42
N ASN A 102 17.58 11.60 -1.11
CA ASN A 102 17.07 10.63 -2.08
C ASN A 102 15.93 9.80 -1.47
N LEU A 103 15.31 8.93 -2.29
CA LEU A 103 14.16 8.12 -1.87
C LEU A 103 14.51 7.10 -0.78
N GLU A 104 15.70 6.52 -0.84
CA GLU A 104 16.19 5.56 0.17
C GLU A 104 16.34 6.26 1.53
N GLU A 105 17.02 7.40 1.58
CA GLU A 105 17.15 8.19 2.81
C GLU A 105 15.80 8.66 3.34
N GLN A 106 14.86 9.03 2.45
CA GLN A 106 13.51 9.39 2.85
C GLN A 106 12.77 8.19 3.48
N ALA A 107 12.86 7.01 2.87
CA ALA A 107 12.27 5.80 3.40
C ALA A 107 12.89 5.43 4.75
N ILE A 108 14.22 5.47 4.89
CA ILE A 108 14.93 5.22 6.17
C ILE A 108 14.54 6.26 7.23
N SER A 109 14.38 7.54 6.89
CA SER A 109 13.97 8.55 7.86
C SER A 109 12.56 8.33 8.43
N LEU A 110 11.69 7.65 7.66
CA LEU A 110 10.30 7.42 8.02
C LEU A 110 10.11 6.05 8.68
N VAL A 111 10.61 4.99 8.04
CA VAL A 111 10.14 3.61 8.24
C VAL A 111 11.14 2.52 7.81
N GLU A 112 12.25 2.79 7.13
CA GLU A 112 13.09 1.74 6.51
C GLU A 112 14.30 1.18 7.30
N PRO A 113 14.76 1.72 8.46
CA PRO A 113 15.76 0.99 9.25
C PRO A 113 15.17 -0.33 9.83
N ILE A 114 13.89 -0.58 9.53
CA ILE A 114 13.10 -1.78 9.75
C ILE A 114 13.57 -2.98 8.88
N PHE A 115 14.12 -2.77 7.68
CA PHE A 115 14.34 -3.84 6.68
C PHE A 115 15.80 -4.27 6.45
N THR A 116 16.78 -3.57 7.02
CA THR A 116 18.20 -3.96 6.97
C THR A 116 18.54 -4.93 8.11
N LYS A 117 17.92 -6.11 8.12
CA LYS A 117 18.54 -7.25 8.83
C LYS A 117 19.84 -7.57 8.09
N SER A 118 20.97 -7.18 8.67
CA SER A 118 22.36 -7.59 8.37
C SER A 118 22.61 -8.15 6.97
N LEU A 119 23.05 -7.29 6.05
CA LEU A 119 24.15 -7.69 5.16
C LEU A 119 25.43 -7.83 5.98
#